data_AF-A0A5J4TTQ1-F1
#
_entry.id   AF-A0A5J4TTQ1-F1
#
_cell.length_a   1.000
_cell.length_b   1.000
_cell.length_c   1.000
_cell.angle_alpha   90.00
_cell.angle_beta   90.00
_cell.angle_gamma   90.00
#
_symmetry.space_group_name_H-M   'P 1'
#
loop_
_entity.id
_entity.type
_entity.pdbx_description
1 polymer ?
#
loop_
_entity_poly.entity_id
_entity_poly.type
_entity_poly.pdbx_seq_one_letter_code
_entity_poly.pdbx_strand_id
1 'polypeptide(L)'
;MDELSDYNVSGSLLGLGQFILFEILCEMTLPQDARQFLVVCKKIYQLLEHPRYWKIIQSKFQITPMFIIKKESQGKQQGNKFVHSDKNDWCTIAIDPAIKDGNVRFEV
;
A
#
# COMPACT_ATOMS: atom_id res chain seq x y z
N MET A 1 20.02 -20.34 29.56
CA MET A 1 20.24 -20.39 28.11
C MET A 1 18.85 -20.50 27.56
N ASP A 2 18.28 -19.40 27.09
CA ASP A 2 16.85 -19.35 26.75
C ASP A 2 16.59 -20.31 25.58
N GLU A 3 15.64 -21.23 25.74
CA GLU A 3 15.35 -22.19 24.69
C GLU A 3 14.60 -21.46 23.56
N LEU A 4 14.93 -21.75 22.30
CA LEU A 4 14.28 -21.12 21.13
C LEU A 4 12.74 -21.28 21.12
N SER A 5 12.23 -22.26 21.87
CA SER A 5 10.81 -22.47 22.15
C SER A 5 10.18 -21.31 22.93
N ASP A 6 10.92 -20.65 23.82
CA ASP A 6 10.42 -19.58 24.69
C ASP A 6 10.08 -18.31 23.89
N TYR A 7 10.70 -18.13 22.73
CA TYR A 7 10.46 -16.99 21.82
C TYR A 7 9.53 -17.31 20.65
N ASN A 8 8.89 -18.48 20.62
CA ASN A 8 8.07 -18.95 19.49
C ASN A 8 8.83 -18.99 18.15
N VAL A 9 10.15 -19.20 18.17
CA VAL A 9 10.99 -19.31 16.96
C VAL A 9 11.18 -20.80 16.60
N SER A 10 10.11 -21.59 16.65
CA SER A 10 10.14 -22.98 16.23
C SER A 10 9.79 -23.08 14.74
N GLY A 11 10.74 -23.50 13.90
CA GLY A 11 10.52 -23.61 12.45
C GLY A 11 10.88 -22.37 11.62
N SER A 12 11.77 -21.51 12.14
CA SER A 12 12.28 -20.31 11.45
C SER A 12 11.14 -19.34 11.06
N LEU A 13 11.27 -18.60 9.96
CA LEU A 13 10.28 -17.62 9.49
C LEU A 13 8.89 -18.24 9.30
N LEU A 14 8.81 -19.49 8.85
CA LEU A 14 7.54 -20.20 8.68
C LEU A 14 6.91 -20.60 10.02
N GLY A 15 7.72 -20.68 11.08
CA GLY A 15 7.30 -20.93 12.45
C GLY A 15 6.55 -19.78 13.10
N LEU A 16 6.87 -18.56 12.69
CA LEU A 16 6.30 -17.34 13.26
C LEU A 16 4.77 -17.29 13.17
N GLY A 17 4.17 -16.76 14.23
CA GLY A 17 2.74 -16.46 14.29
C GLY A 17 2.37 -15.26 13.42
N GLN A 18 1.09 -15.17 13.07
CA GLN A 18 0.56 -14.11 12.20
C GLN A 18 0.90 -12.70 12.67
N PHE A 19 0.92 -12.45 13.99
CA PHE A 19 1.18 -11.11 14.52
C PHE A 19 2.65 -10.69 14.36
N ILE A 20 3.59 -11.62 14.55
CA ILE A 20 5.01 -11.36 14.32
C ILE A 20 5.25 -11.14 12.81
N LEU A 21 4.60 -11.93 11.95
CA LEU A 21 4.69 -11.70 10.50
C LEU A 21 4.13 -10.32 10.10
N PHE A 22 3.08 -9.82 10.77
CA PHE A 22 2.60 -8.46 10.58
C PHE A 22 3.57 -7.39 11.07
N GLU A 23 4.27 -7.63 12.18
CA GLU A 23 5.32 -6.72 12.65
C GLU A 23 6.47 -6.64 11.64
N ILE A 24 6.91 -7.77 11.11
CA ILE A 24 7.90 -7.81 10.02
C ILE A 24 7.40 -7.04 8.79
N LEU A 25 6.14 -7.24 8.39
CA LEU A 25 5.54 -6.50 7.27
C LEU A 25 5.51 -4.99 7.53
N CYS A 26 5.27 -4.55 8.76
CA CYS A 26 5.26 -3.13 9.16
C CYS A 26 6.65 -2.48 9.08
N GLU A 27 7.73 -3.24 9.25
CA GLU A 27 9.09 -2.73 9.13
C GLU A 27 9.54 -2.55 7.67
N MET A 28 8.76 -3.02 6.69
CA MET A 28 9.06 -2.83 5.27
C MET A 28 8.73 -1.41 4.83
N THR A 29 9.69 -0.76 4.19
CA THR A 29 9.59 0.64 3.75
C THR A 29 9.09 0.76 2.32
N LEU A 30 9.46 -0.17 1.44
CA LEU A 30 9.04 -0.18 0.05
C LEU A 30 7.83 -1.11 -0.15
N PRO A 31 6.79 -0.67 -0.90
CA PRO A 31 5.66 -1.54 -1.25
C PRO A 31 6.08 -2.81 -2.00
N GLN A 32 7.19 -2.74 -2.73
CA GLN A 32 7.73 -3.85 -3.51
C GLN A 32 8.23 -4.99 -2.60
N ASP A 33 8.93 -4.64 -1.52
CA ASP A 33 9.45 -5.60 -0.55
C ASP A 33 8.29 -6.27 0.21
N ALA A 34 7.30 -5.47 0.62
CA ALA A 34 6.06 -5.98 1.23
C ALA A 34 5.35 -6.98 0.32
N ARG A 35 5.24 -6.68 -0.98
CA ARG A 35 4.69 -7.60 -1.97
C ARG A 35 5.51 -8.88 -2.10
N GLN A 36 6.83 -8.76 -2.20
CA GLN A 36 7.71 -9.92 -2.35
C GLN A 36 7.60 -10.84 -1.13
N PHE A 37 7.55 -10.26 0.07
CA PHE A 37 7.34 -10.99 1.31
C PHE A 37 6.01 -11.76 1.33
N LEU A 38 4.91 -11.12 0.93
CA LEU A 38 3.57 -11.73 0.93
C LEU A 38 3.46 -12.96 0.03
N VAL A 39 4.25 -13.02 -1.04
CA VAL A 39 4.21 -14.14 -2.01
C VAL A 39 5.24 -15.24 -1.74
N VAL A 40 5.99 -15.18 -0.64
CA VAL A 40 7.01 -16.19 -0.29
C VAL A 40 6.39 -17.58 -0.09
N CYS A 41 5.25 -17.68 0.60
CA CYS A 41 4.58 -18.95 0.82
C CYS A 41 3.09 -18.78 1.15
N LYS A 42 2.33 -19.88 1.10
CA LYS A 42 0.88 -19.89 1.38
C LYS A 42 0.52 -19.33 2.76
N LYS A 43 1.32 -19.63 3.79
CA LYS A 43 1.07 -19.16 5.17
C LYS A 43 1.18 -17.63 5.26
N ILE A 44 2.21 -17.04 4.65
CA ILE A 44 2.38 -15.58 4.64
C ILE A 44 1.34 -14.93 3.71
N TYR A 45 0.98 -15.58 2.61
CA TYR A 45 -0.06 -15.10 1.71
C TYR A 45 -1.43 -14.96 2.40
N GLN A 46 -1.76 -15.86 3.34
CA GLN A 46 -2.99 -15.78 4.14
C GLN A 46 -3.09 -14.51 5.00
N LEU A 47 -1.99 -13.76 5.21
CA LEU A 47 -2.04 -12.47 5.88
C LEU A 47 -2.96 -11.47 5.15
N LEU A 48 -3.13 -11.61 3.83
CA LEU A 48 -4.04 -10.78 3.03
C LEU A 48 -5.50 -10.86 3.48
N GLU A 49 -5.91 -11.99 4.05
CA GLU A 49 -7.28 -12.23 4.51
C GLU A 49 -7.54 -11.62 5.89
N HIS A 50 -6.48 -11.26 6.62
CA HIS A 50 -6.61 -10.76 7.98
C HIS A 50 -6.95 -9.25 7.98
N PRO A 51 -7.96 -8.78 8.73
CA PRO A 51 -8.38 -7.38 8.72
C PRO A 51 -7.29 -6.35 9.06
N ARG A 52 -6.27 -6.77 9.83
CA ARG A 52 -5.12 -5.92 10.19
C ARG A 52 -4.23 -5.58 8.99
N TYR A 53 -4.18 -6.43 7.97
CA TYR A 53 -3.39 -6.18 6.77
C TYR A 53 -3.77 -4.87 6.12
N TRP A 54 -5.06 -4.65 5.87
CA TRP A 54 -5.54 -3.43 5.22
C TRP A 54 -5.18 -2.17 6.03
N LYS A 55 -5.29 -2.24 7.36
CA LYS A 55 -4.90 -1.13 8.26
C LYS A 55 -3.40 -0.81 8.15
N ILE A 56 -2.55 -1.85 8.07
CA ILE A 56 -1.10 -1.68 7.88
C ILE A 56 -0.81 -1.04 6.52
N ILE A 57 -1.36 -1.59 5.44
CA ILE A 57 -1.12 -1.04 4.09
C ILE A 57 -1.56 0.41 3.98
N GLN A 58 -2.76 0.74 4.46
CA GLN A 58 -3.28 2.11 4.41
C GLN A 58 -2.44 3.11 5.22
N SER A 59 -1.88 2.67 6.36
CA SER A 59 -1.07 3.53 7.23
C SER A 59 0.37 3.70 6.75
N LYS A 60 0.98 2.63 6.21
CA LYS A 60 2.39 2.61 5.79
C LYS A 60 2.59 3.05 4.34
N PHE A 61 1.71 2.61 3.45
CA PHE A 61 1.77 2.90 2.03
C PHE A 61 0.65 3.88 1.67
N GLN A 62 0.79 5.14 2.09
CA GLN A 62 -0.08 6.20 1.59
C GLN A 62 0.13 6.31 0.09
N ILE A 63 -0.86 5.87 -0.68
CA ILE A 63 -0.96 6.19 -2.09
C ILE A 63 -1.43 7.63 -2.17
N THR A 64 -0.48 8.58 -2.21
CA THR A 64 -0.82 9.98 -2.45
C THR A 64 -1.13 10.13 -3.93
N PRO A 65 -2.35 10.54 -4.32
CA PRO A 65 -2.63 10.83 -5.72
C PRO A 65 -1.76 12.01 -6.15
N MET A 66 -0.82 11.75 -7.06
CA MET A 66 -0.01 12.79 -7.70
C MET A 66 -0.74 13.27 -8.95
N PHE A 67 -1.16 14.54 -8.98
CA PHE A 67 -1.82 15.11 -10.15
C PHE A 67 -0.76 15.62 -11.13
N ILE A 68 -0.58 14.94 -12.26
CA ILE A 68 0.31 15.43 -13.33
C ILE A 68 -0.47 16.41 -14.21
N ILE A 69 -0.19 17.70 -14.07
CA ILE A 69 -0.80 18.77 -14.87
C ILE A 69 0.13 19.09 -16.05
N LYS A 70 -0.34 19.01 -17.30
CA LYS A 70 0.50 19.32 -18.48
C LYS A 70 0.82 20.81 -18.60
N LYS A 71 -0.09 21.68 -18.16
CA LYS A 71 0.04 23.15 -18.13
C LYS A 71 -0.72 23.74 -16.95
N GLU A 72 -0.15 24.73 -16.26
CA GLU A 72 -0.80 25.43 -15.12
C GLU A 72 -2.20 25.97 -15.44
N SER A 73 -2.50 26.24 -16.73
CA SER A 73 -3.81 26.68 -17.19
C SER A 73 -4.92 25.63 -17.03
N GLN A 74 -4.58 24.34 -16.97
CA GLN A 74 -5.58 23.26 -16.93
C GLN A 74 -6.23 23.11 -15.55
N GLY A 75 -5.57 23.57 -14.47
CA GLY A 75 -6.13 23.47 -13.14
C GLY A 75 -5.13 23.70 -12.02
N LYS A 76 -5.66 23.73 -10.80
CA LYS A 76 -4.86 23.86 -9.58
C LYS A 76 -5.17 22.70 -8.64
N GLN A 77 -4.13 22.14 -8.03
CA GLN A 77 -4.29 21.20 -6.93
C GLN A 77 -4.51 21.97 -5.62
N GLN A 78 -5.53 21.59 -4.86
CA GLN A 78 -5.80 22.05 -3.51
C GLN A 78 -5.89 20.84 -2.57
N GLY A 79 -4.75 20.45 -1.98
CA GLY A 79 -4.64 19.23 -1.19
C GLY A 79 -4.93 17.99 -2.05
N ASN A 80 -5.96 17.21 -1.67
CA ASN A 80 -6.40 16.01 -2.42
C ASN A 80 -7.47 16.32 -3.49
N LYS A 81 -7.79 17.60 -3.70
CA LYS A 81 -8.80 18.04 -4.67
C LYS A 81 -8.13 18.68 -5.87
N PHE A 82 -8.56 18.30 -7.08
CA PHE A 82 -8.18 18.98 -8.30
C PHE A 82 -9.29 19.94 -8.74
N VAL A 83 -8.92 21.18 -9.07
CA VAL A 83 -9.84 22.20 -9.58
C VAL A 83 -9.47 22.50 -11.03
N HIS A 84 -10.31 22.00 -11.94
CA HIS A 84 -10.17 22.28 -13.36
C HIS A 84 -10.46 23.76 -13.65
N SER A 85 -9.50 24.46 -14.26
CA SER A 85 -9.60 25.91 -14.50
C SER A 85 -10.05 26.26 -15.91
N ASP A 86 -9.99 25.32 -16.85
CA ASP A 86 -10.33 25.55 -18.26
C ASP A 86 -11.64 24.87 -18.64
N LYS A 87 -12.77 25.58 -18.56
CA LYS A 87 -14.10 24.99 -18.80
C LYS A 87 -14.33 24.48 -20.23
N ASN A 88 -13.46 24.82 -21.18
CA ASN A 88 -13.65 24.53 -22.60
C ASN A 88 -12.70 23.46 -23.15
N ASP A 89 -11.76 22.96 -22.35
CA ASP A 89 -10.76 21.98 -22.78
C ASP A 89 -10.77 20.75 -21.86
N TRP A 90 -10.32 19.60 -22.36
CA TRP A 90 -10.24 18.39 -21.54
C TRP A 90 -8.96 18.38 -20.71
N CYS A 91 -9.07 18.00 -19.44
CA CYS A 91 -7.91 17.70 -18.59
C CYS A 91 -7.74 16.19 -18.40
N THR A 92 -6.48 15.74 -18.35
CA THR A 92 -6.14 14.35 -18.03
C THR A 92 -5.48 14.31 -16.66
N ILE A 93 -6.03 13.52 -15.75
CA ILE A 93 -5.42 13.24 -14.45
C ILE A 93 -4.72 11.89 -14.57
N ALA A 94 -3.39 11.90 -14.51
CA ALA A 94 -2.60 10.68 -14.31
C ALA A 94 -2.46 10.43 -12.81
N ILE A 95 -2.49 9.16 -12.40
CA ILE A 95 -2.31 8.74 -11.01
C ILE A 95 -1.07 7.86 -10.96
N ASP A 96 -0.15 8.18 -10.04
CA ASP A 96 1.02 7.36 -9.75
C ASP A 96 0.89 6.80 -8.31
N PRO A 97 0.94 5.46 -8.10
CA PRO A 97 1.17 4.40 -9.08
C PRO A 97 0.03 4.28 -10.09
N ALA A 98 0.40 3.98 -11.34
CA ALA A 98 -0.55 3.55 -12.36
C ALA A 98 -1.37 2.39 -11.77
N ILE A 99 -2.67 2.62 -11.56
CA ILE A 99 -3.59 1.61 -11.01
C ILE A 99 -3.70 0.52 -12.07
N LYS A 100 -2.94 -0.56 -11.89
CA LYS A 100 -3.00 -1.74 -12.78
C LYS A 100 -4.13 -2.70 -12.38
N ASP A 101 -4.44 -2.77 -11.09
CA ASP A 101 -5.48 -3.63 -10.52
C ASP A 101 -6.16 -2.96 -9.31
N GLY A 102 -7.49 -3.08 -9.20
CA GLY A 102 -8.29 -2.57 -8.08
C GLY A 102 -9.39 -1.57 -8.47
N ASN A 103 -10.36 -1.35 -7.57
CA ASN A 103 -11.43 -0.36 -7.74
C ASN A 103 -11.09 0.93 -6.98
N VAL A 104 -10.97 2.04 -7.70
CA VAL A 104 -10.78 3.37 -7.10
C VAL A 104 -12.04 4.20 -7.32
N ARG A 105 -12.65 4.64 -6.21
CA ARG A 105 -13.81 5.52 -6.24
C ARG A 105 -13.32 6.97 -6.35
N PHE A 106 -13.79 7.66 -7.37
CA PHE A 106 -13.63 9.10 -7.52
C PHE A 106 -14.96 9.78 -7.17
N GLU A 107 -14.89 10.80 -6.32
CA GLU A 107 -15.99 11.75 -6.15
C GLU A 107 -15.53 13.07 -6.76
N VAL A 108 -16.30 13.54 -7.75
CA VAL A 108 -16.07 14.80 -8.49
C VAL A 108 -17.00 15.86 -7.93
#